data_AF-A0A957FM92-F1
#
_entry.id   AF-A0A957FM92-F1
#
_cell.length_a   1.000
_cell.length_b   1.000
_cell.length_c   1.000
_cell.angle_alpha   90.00
_cell.angle_beta   90.00
_cell.angle_gamma   90.00
#
_symmetry.space_group_name_H-M   'P 1'
#
loop_
_entity.id
_entity.type
_entity.pdbx_description
1 polymer ?
#
loop_
_entity_poly.entity_id
_entity_poly.type
_entity_poly.pdbx_seq_one_letter_code
_entity_poly.pdbx_strand_id
1 'polypeptide(L)'
;MLEPIDNKTPLFFPVSRLKLVVMSFCTLGLYQIYWFYENWQLYREREEERIYPLIRAVLAIVYAYALFKEVKQAAQKYGASLPPNIAVLAGLYVVLNLLGFAPTALVWLSLTAVFVLLPIQEVVNEVNRRATPDVPPNAQFTPLNFVALLVGSVVWGILLTAVF
;
A
#
# COMPACT_ATOMS: atom_id res chain seq x y z
N MET A 1 -32.42 3.40 2.87
CA MET A 1 -31.88 4.37 3.85
C MET A 1 -30.45 3.93 4.07
N LEU A 2 -29.47 4.58 3.44
CA LEU A 2 -28.06 4.21 3.60
C LEU A 2 -27.66 4.57 5.02
N GLU A 3 -27.11 3.62 5.78
CA GLU A 3 -26.62 3.88 7.13
C GLU A 3 -25.58 5.01 7.09
N PRO A 4 -25.56 5.91 8.10
CA PRO A 4 -24.54 6.94 8.16
C PRO A 4 -23.19 6.24 8.31
N ILE A 5 -22.25 6.52 7.40
CA ILE A 5 -20.88 6.02 7.48
C ILE A 5 -20.37 6.33 8.89
N ASP A 6 -19.99 5.30 9.65
CA ASP A 6 -19.34 5.49 10.95
C ASP A 6 -18.11 6.38 10.74
N ASN A 7 -18.18 7.61 11.25
CA ASN A 7 -17.16 8.65 11.07
C ASN A 7 -15.80 8.28 11.71
N LYS A 8 -15.70 7.08 12.30
CA LYS A 8 -14.47 6.54 12.90
C LYS A 8 -13.71 5.55 12.00
N THR A 9 -14.30 5.09 10.90
CA THR A 9 -13.64 4.09 10.04
C THR A 9 -13.12 4.74 8.75
N PRO A 10 -11.79 4.75 8.51
CA PRO A 10 -11.20 5.43 7.36
C PRO A 10 -11.59 4.75 6.04
N LEU A 11 -11.65 5.54 4.96
CA LEU A 11 -11.95 5.02 3.63
C LEU A 11 -10.81 4.20 3.02
N PHE A 12 -9.58 4.41 3.42
CA PHE A 12 -8.46 3.63 2.93
C PHE A 12 -7.46 3.50 4.05
N PHE A 13 -6.48 2.62 3.90
CA PHE A 13 -5.55 2.37 4.99
C PHE A 13 -4.77 3.65 5.36
N PRO A 14 -4.98 4.24 6.55
CA PRO A 14 -4.44 5.55 6.87
C PRO A 14 -3.01 5.38 7.39
N VAL A 15 -2.02 5.38 6.50
CA VAL A 15 -0.60 5.23 6.87
C VAL A 15 0.23 6.42 6.39
N SER A 16 1.21 6.83 7.19
CA SER A 16 2.15 7.86 6.76
C SER A 16 3.05 7.33 5.62
N ARG A 17 3.43 8.22 4.68
CA ARG A 17 4.33 7.88 3.58
C ARG A 17 5.66 7.32 4.08
N LEU A 18 6.21 7.92 5.14
CA LEU A 18 7.48 7.47 5.74
C LEU A 18 7.37 6.04 6.29
N LYS A 19 6.29 5.75 7.04
CA LYS A 19 6.07 4.40 7.57
C LYS A 19 5.90 3.37 6.45
N LEU A 20 5.17 3.73 5.38
CA LEU A 20 5.04 2.87 4.20
C LEU A 20 6.40 2.53 3.58
N VAL A 21 7.27 3.51 3.39
CA VAL A 21 8.63 3.31 2.85
C VAL A 21 9.47 2.44 3.79
N VAL A 22 9.63 2.87 5.04
CA VAL A 22 10.48 2.20 6.03
C VAL A 22 10.06 0.73 6.19
N MET A 23 8.77 0.50 6.41
CA MET A 23 8.28 -0.86 6.59
C MET A 23 8.45 -1.70 5.32
N SER A 24 8.20 -1.15 4.13
CA SER A 24 8.39 -1.89 2.87
C SER A 24 9.83 -2.31 2.65
N PHE A 25 10.81 -1.45 2.95
CA PHE A 25 12.23 -1.81 2.86
C PHE A 25 12.64 -2.83 3.93
N CYS A 26 12.22 -2.63 5.18
CA CYS A 26 12.55 -3.54 6.27
C CYS A 26 11.95 -4.94 6.05
N THR A 27 10.74 -5.04 5.49
CA THR A 27 10.08 -6.33 5.26
C THR A 27 10.29 -6.87 3.85
N LEU A 28 11.25 -6.35 3.07
CA LEU A 28 11.52 -6.79 1.68
C LEU A 28 10.26 -6.83 0.79
N GLY A 29 9.41 -5.82 0.89
CA GLY A 29 8.19 -5.71 0.10
C GLY A 29 6.93 -6.35 0.71
N LEU A 30 7.03 -7.19 1.73
CA LEU A 30 5.86 -7.82 2.37
C LEU A 30 4.85 -6.80 2.92
N TYR A 31 5.33 -5.67 3.45
CA TYR A 31 4.47 -4.60 3.92
C TYR A 31 3.63 -3.97 2.80
N GLN A 32 4.08 -4.03 1.54
CA GLN A 32 3.25 -3.59 0.41
C GLN A 32 2.05 -4.53 0.23
N ILE A 33 2.25 -5.84 0.36
CA ILE A 33 1.15 -6.84 0.32
C ILE A 33 0.17 -6.55 1.45
N TYR A 34 0.68 -6.33 2.67
CA TYR A 34 -0.15 -5.93 3.82
C TYR A 34 -0.93 -4.63 3.54
N TRP A 35 -0.28 -3.63 2.96
CA TRP A 35 -0.92 -2.37 2.57
C TRP A 35 -2.05 -2.59 1.57
N PHE A 36 -1.87 -3.45 0.57
CA PHE A 36 -2.95 -3.82 -0.36
C PHE A 36 -4.09 -4.56 0.36
N TYR A 37 -3.78 -5.49 1.26
CA TYR A 37 -4.77 -6.23 2.03
C TYR A 37 -5.66 -5.30 2.84
N GLU A 38 -5.08 -4.40 3.63
CA GLU A 38 -5.83 -3.44 4.47
C GLU A 38 -6.73 -2.54 3.63
N ASN A 39 -6.24 -2.04 2.49
CA ASN A 39 -7.06 -1.23 1.59
C ASN A 39 -8.24 -2.02 0.99
N TRP A 40 -8.01 -3.26 0.55
CA TRP A 40 -9.09 -4.10 0.04
C TRP A 40 -10.05 -4.57 1.13
N GLN A 41 -9.56 -4.76 2.36
CA GLN A 41 -10.41 -5.10 3.50
C GLN A 41 -11.36 -3.94 3.81
N LEU A 42 -10.83 -2.73 3.96
CA LEU A 42 -11.62 -1.53 4.19
C LEU A 42 -12.61 -1.28 3.04
N TYR A 43 -12.19 -1.51 1.79
CA TYR A 43 -13.10 -1.44 0.64
C TYR A 43 -14.24 -2.45 0.74
N ARG A 44 -13.93 -3.71 1.04
CA ARG A 44 -14.93 -4.78 1.20
C ARG A 44 -15.96 -4.46 2.29
N GLU A 45 -15.49 -3.95 3.41
CA GLU A 45 -16.34 -3.62 4.56
C GLU A 45 -17.33 -2.48 4.25
N ARG A 46 -16.97 -1.55 3.34
CA ARG A 46 -17.85 -0.44 2.96
C ARG A 46 -18.79 -0.73 1.82
N GLU A 47 -18.31 -1.40 0.77
CA GLU A 47 -19.11 -1.64 -0.44
C GLU A 47 -19.95 -2.92 -0.32
N GLU A 48 -19.86 -3.64 0.80
CA GLU A 48 -20.51 -4.94 1.06
C GLU A 48 -20.27 -5.97 -0.05
N GLU A 49 -19.20 -5.79 -0.82
CA GLU A 49 -18.90 -6.65 -1.97
C GLU A 49 -18.31 -7.99 -1.53
N ARG A 50 -18.68 -9.06 -2.24
CA ARG A 50 -18.02 -10.37 -2.10
C ARG A 50 -16.67 -10.38 -2.82
N ILE A 51 -15.69 -9.69 -2.26
CA ILE A 51 -14.30 -9.75 -2.69
C ILE A 51 -13.44 -10.48 -1.67
N TYR A 52 -12.30 -11.01 -2.12
CA TYR A 52 -11.30 -11.65 -1.27
C TYR A 52 -10.06 -10.73 -1.14
N PRO A 53 -9.95 -9.93 -0.06
CA PRO A 53 -8.86 -8.97 0.09
C PRO A 53 -7.48 -9.62 0.05
N LEU A 54 -7.34 -10.79 0.70
CA LEU A 54 -6.08 -11.52 0.73
C LEU A 54 -5.62 -11.95 -0.66
N ILE A 55 -6.53 -12.46 -1.50
CA ILE A 55 -6.21 -12.87 -2.87
C ILE A 55 -5.79 -11.65 -3.69
N ARG A 56 -6.53 -10.54 -3.60
CA ARG A 56 -6.19 -9.31 -4.32
C ARG A 56 -4.86 -8.71 -3.84
N ALA A 57 -4.51 -8.89 -2.57
CA ALA A 57 -3.25 -8.43 -2.00
C ALA A 57 -2.06 -9.29 -2.42
N VAL A 58 -2.17 -10.62 -2.38
CA VAL A 58 -1.12 -11.53 -2.86
C VAL A 58 -0.91 -11.36 -4.37
N LEU A 59 -1.98 -11.12 -5.11
CA LEU A 59 -1.95 -10.79 -6.54
C LEU A 59 -1.88 -9.27 -6.77
N ALA A 60 -1.16 -8.53 -5.93
CA ALA A 60 -1.05 -7.06 -6.01
C ALA A 60 -0.64 -6.58 -7.40
N ILE A 61 0.26 -7.29 -8.08
CA ILE A 61 0.70 -7.01 -9.45
C ILE A 61 -0.51 -6.95 -10.41
N VAL A 62 -1.49 -7.84 -10.25
CA VAL A 62 -2.70 -7.89 -11.09
C VAL A 62 -3.73 -6.85 -10.65
N TYR A 63 -3.90 -6.65 -9.33
CA TYR A 63 -4.96 -5.81 -8.77
C TYR A 63 -4.54 -4.37 -8.45
N ALA A 64 -3.29 -3.98 -8.72
CA ALA A 64 -2.80 -2.62 -8.47
C ALA A 64 -3.64 -1.56 -9.18
N TYR A 65 -3.89 -1.75 -10.48
CA TYR A 65 -4.72 -0.83 -11.26
C TYR A 65 -6.13 -0.70 -10.70
N ALA A 66 -6.74 -1.84 -10.31
CA ALA A 66 -8.08 -1.85 -9.74
C ALA A 66 -8.12 -1.01 -8.46
N LEU A 67 -7.17 -1.18 -7.54
CA LEU A 67 -7.15 -0.39 -6.31
C LEU A 67 -6.92 1.11 -6.60
N PHE A 68 -6.01 1.45 -7.52
CA PHE A 68 -5.73 2.85 -7.86
C PHE A 68 -6.94 3.54 -8.52
N LYS A 69 -7.74 2.77 -9.27
CA LYS A 69 -9.01 3.24 -9.81
C LYS A 69 -10.01 3.57 -8.71
N GLU A 70 -10.16 2.72 -7.70
CA GLU A 70 -11.03 2.99 -6.54
C GLU A 70 -10.58 4.23 -5.76
N VAL A 71 -9.27 4.38 -5.51
CA VAL A 71 -8.72 5.60 -4.88
C VAL A 71 -9.01 6.84 -5.71
N LYS A 72 -8.86 6.78 -7.04
CA LYS A 72 -9.17 7.89 -7.94
C LYS A 72 -10.65 8.26 -7.91
N GLN A 73 -11.55 7.27 -7.90
CA GLN A 73 -12.99 7.51 -7.83
C GLN A 73 -13.39 8.14 -6.49
N ALA A 74 -12.81 7.66 -5.39
CA ALA A 74 -13.00 8.29 -4.09
C ALA A 74 -12.46 9.73 -4.07
N ALA A 75 -11.29 9.99 -4.68
CA ALA A 75 -10.76 11.34 -4.79
C ALA A 75 -11.73 12.29 -5.51
N GLN A 76 -12.37 11.82 -6.60
CA GLN A 76 -13.41 12.58 -7.30
C GLN A 76 -14.64 12.83 -6.41
N LYS A 77 -15.11 11.80 -5.70
CA LYS A 77 -16.30 11.87 -4.84
C LYS A 77 -16.11 12.83 -3.65
N TYR A 78 -14.94 12.84 -3.03
CA TYR A 78 -14.64 13.66 -1.85
C TYR A 78 -13.86 14.96 -2.17
N GLY A 79 -13.72 15.28 -3.46
CA GLY A 79 -13.06 16.51 -3.94
C GLY A 79 -11.56 16.60 -3.66
N ALA A 80 -10.89 15.49 -3.38
CA ALA A 80 -9.45 15.43 -3.16
C ALA A 80 -8.66 15.60 -4.48
N SER A 81 -7.36 15.87 -4.37
CA SER A 81 -6.46 15.91 -5.53
C SER A 81 -6.44 14.55 -6.23
N LEU A 82 -6.51 14.57 -7.57
CA LEU A 82 -6.45 13.34 -8.36
C LEU A 82 -5.03 12.77 -8.35
N PRO A 83 -4.88 11.44 -8.32
CA PRO A 83 -3.58 10.83 -8.48
C PRO A 83 -3.03 11.13 -9.88
N PRO A 84 -1.70 11.06 -10.07
CA PRO A 84 -1.10 10.96 -11.39
C PRO A 84 -1.69 9.80 -12.19
N ASN A 85 -1.33 9.68 -13.48
CA ASN A 85 -1.89 8.66 -14.35
C ASN A 85 -1.81 7.25 -13.73
N ILE A 86 -2.95 6.74 -13.27
CA ILE A 86 -3.05 5.48 -12.54
C ILE A 86 -2.63 4.27 -13.38
N ALA A 87 -2.75 4.36 -14.71
CA ALA A 87 -2.29 3.30 -15.62
C ALA A 87 -0.75 3.26 -15.67
N VAL A 88 -0.10 4.44 -15.69
CA VAL A 88 1.37 4.54 -15.63
C VAL A 88 1.88 4.06 -14.28
N LEU A 89 1.24 4.47 -13.18
CA LEU A 89 1.61 4.01 -11.85
C LEU A 89 1.44 2.49 -11.71
N ALA A 90 0.31 1.93 -12.15
CA ALA A 90 0.11 0.48 -12.11
C ALA A 90 1.13 -0.26 -12.99
N GLY A 91 1.40 0.21 -14.20
CA GLY A 91 2.39 -0.36 -15.10
C GLY A 91 3.79 -0.34 -14.50
N LEU A 92 4.21 0.79 -13.91
CA LEU A 92 5.52 0.91 -13.25
C LEU A 92 5.61 -0.01 -12.02
N TYR A 93 4.55 -0.11 -11.22
CA TYR A 93 4.48 -1.03 -10.09
C TYR A 93 4.65 -2.48 -10.53
N VAL A 94 3.96 -2.89 -11.60
CA VAL A 94 4.07 -4.22 -12.19
C VAL A 94 5.50 -4.48 -12.66
N VAL A 95 6.06 -3.58 -13.48
CA VAL A 95 7.41 -3.75 -14.03
C VAL A 95 8.44 -3.87 -12.91
N LEU A 96 8.42 -2.99 -11.91
CA LEU A 96 9.37 -3.05 -10.80
C LEU A 96 9.25 -4.34 -9.99
N ASN A 97 8.04 -4.81 -9.69
CA ASN A 97 7.87 -6.08 -8.97
C ASN A 97 8.33 -7.28 -9.80
N LEU A 98 8.13 -7.28 -11.12
CA LEU A 98 8.60 -8.36 -11.99
C LEU A 98 10.12 -8.45 -12.05
N LEU A 99 10.85 -7.36 -11.84
CA LEU A 99 12.30 -7.39 -11.70
C LEU A 99 12.77 -8.21 -10.49
N GLY A 100 11.90 -8.44 -9.50
CA GLY A 100 12.17 -9.29 -8.36
C GLY A 100 12.43 -10.76 -8.71
N PHE A 101 12.01 -11.21 -9.90
CA PHE A 101 12.26 -12.55 -10.41
C PHE A 101 13.51 -12.63 -11.30
N ALA A 102 14.19 -11.51 -11.55
CA ALA A 102 15.39 -11.49 -12.38
C ALA A 102 16.59 -12.09 -11.62
N PRO A 103 17.41 -12.96 -12.24
CA PRO A 103 18.58 -13.56 -11.60
C PRO A 103 19.80 -12.62 -11.58
N THR A 104 19.56 -11.31 -11.54
CA THR A 104 20.59 -10.27 -11.66
C THR A 104 20.41 -9.21 -10.57
N ALA A 105 21.33 -8.25 -10.49
CA ALA A 105 21.23 -7.10 -9.59
C ALA A 105 19.96 -6.25 -9.80
N LEU A 106 19.20 -6.48 -10.88
CA LEU A 106 17.89 -5.85 -11.09
C LEU A 106 16.87 -6.20 -9.98
N VAL A 107 17.07 -7.30 -9.26
CA VAL A 107 16.22 -7.67 -8.10
C VAL A 107 16.14 -6.54 -7.07
N TRP A 108 17.19 -5.75 -6.89
CA TRP A 108 17.21 -4.63 -5.95
C TRP A 108 16.27 -3.49 -6.36
N LEU A 109 16.02 -3.33 -7.66
CA LEU A 109 15.07 -2.34 -8.15
C LEU A 109 13.63 -2.69 -7.77
N SER A 110 13.32 -3.97 -7.53
CA SER A 110 11.97 -4.37 -7.09
C SER A 110 11.59 -3.77 -5.74
N LEU A 111 12.56 -3.54 -4.85
CA LEU A 111 12.33 -2.89 -3.55
C LEU A 111 11.89 -1.43 -3.71
N THR A 112 12.21 -0.80 -4.84
CA THR A 112 11.82 0.59 -5.14
C THR A 112 10.35 0.71 -5.56
N ALA A 113 9.63 -0.40 -5.74
CA ALA A 113 8.20 -0.39 -6.08
C ALA A 113 7.33 0.40 -5.10
N VAL A 114 7.75 0.51 -3.82
CA VAL A 114 7.05 1.33 -2.81
C VAL A 114 6.97 2.80 -3.20
N PHE A 115 7.95 3.35 -3.93
CA PHE A 115 7.92 4.76 -4.35
C PHE A 115 6.78 5.05 -5.33
N VAL A 116 6.38 4.06 -6.12
CA VAL A 116 5.21 4.14 -7.02
C VAL A 116 3.90 4.25 -6.24
N LEU A 117 3.86 3.73 -5.02
CA LEU A 117 2.69 3.80 -4.15
C LEU A 117 2.55 5.15 -3.45
N LEU A 118 3.60 5.98 -3.38
CA LEU A 118 3.57 7.24 -2.62
C LEU A 118 2.54 8.25 -3.13
N PRO A 119 2.40 8.51 -4.45
CA PRO A 119 1.36 9.41 -4.95
C PRO A 119 -0.05 8.88 -4.63
N ILE A 120 -0.25 7.56 -4.68
CA ILE A 120 -1.52 6.93 -4.31
C ILE A 120 -1.78 7.10 -2.81
N GLN A 121 -0.78 6.84 -1.95
CA GLN A 121 -0.92 6.98 -0.51
C GLN A 121 -1.20 8.43 -0.09
N GLU A 122 -0.65 9.40 -0.81
CA GLU A 122 -0.95 10.81 -0.57
C GLU A 122 -2.41 11.13 -0.85
N VAL A 123 -2.95 10.65 -1.97
CA VAL A 123 -4.38 10.79 -2.28
C VAL A 123 -5.25 10.04 -1.27
N VAL A 124 -4.88 8.81 -0.88
CA VAL A 124 -5.55 8.06 0.19
C VAL A 124 -5.65 8.87 1.47
N ASN A 125 -4.54 9.45 1.92
CA ASN A 125 -4.51 10.24 3.15
C ASN A 125 -5.35 11.52 3.04
N GLU A 126 -5.41 12.15 1.87
CA GLU A 126 -6.25 13.31 1.62
C GLU A 126 -7.75 12.95 1.58
N VAL A 127 -8.11 11.86 0.90
CA VAL A 127 -9.48 11.33 0.89
C VAL A 127 -9.95 11.01 2.31
N ASN A 128 -9.12 10.30 3.08
CA ASN A 128 -9.44 9.99 4.48
C ASN A 128 -9.61 11.25 5.32
N ARG A 129 -8.76 12.27 5.17
CA ARG A 129 -8.89 13.52 5.93
C ARG A 129 -10.20 14.25 5.64
N ARG A 130 -10.72 14.13 4.42
CA ARG A 130 -11.99 14.76 4.02
C ARG A 130 -13.20 13.95 4.41
N ALA A 131 -13.11 12.62 4.34
CA ALA A 131 -14.21 11.72 4.63
C ALA A 131 -14.35 11.41 6.12
N THR A 132 -13.23 11.31 6.84
CA THR A 132 -13.13 10.98 8.28
C THR A 132 -12.06 11.84 8.94
N PRO A 133 -12.33 13.14 9.22
CA PRO A 133 -11.33 14.08 9.74
C PRO A 133 -10.72 13.68 11.09
N ASP A 134 -11.48 12.92 11.89
CA ASP A 134 -11.10 12.52 13.25
C ASP A 134 -10.12 11.32 13.29
N VAL A 135 -9.78 10.73 12.13
CA VAL A 135 -8.90 9.56 12.03
C VAL A 135 -7.60 9.94 11.30
N PRO A 136 -6.56 10.39 12.04
CA PRO A 136 -5.30 10.78 11.41
C PRO A 136 -4.52 9.58 10.86
N PRO A 137 -3.64 9.79 9.85
CA PRO A 137 -2.74 8.74 9.38
C PRO A 137 -1.88 8.16 10.50
N ASN A 138 -1.85 6.83 10.57
CA ASN A 138 -1.01 6.10 11.50
C ASN A 138 0.47 6.28 11.11
N ALA A 139 1.15 7.13 11.89
CA ALA A 139 2.59 7.33 11.82
C ALA A 139 3.35 6.54 12.89
N GLN A 140 2.66 5.90 13.85
CA GLN A 140 3.29 5.24 14.99
C GLN A 140 3.81 3.84 14.60
N PHE A 141 5.00 3.51 15.08
CA PHE A 141 5.55 2.16 14.96
C PHE A 141 5.08 1.33 16.17
N THR A 142 4.39 0.22 15.92
CA THR A 142 3.95 -0.71 16.96
C THR A 142 5.09 -1.69 17.33
N PRO A 143 5.02 -2.40 18.48
CA PRO A 143 6.00 -3.42 18.83
C PRO A 143 6.18 -4.51 17.75
N LEU A 144 5.11 -4.87 17.03
CA LEU A 144 5.18 -5.79 15.90
C LEU A 144 6.01 -5.23 14.73
N ASN A 145 6.02 -3.91 14.54
CA ASN A 145 6.89 -3.27 13.56
C ASN A 145 8.36 -3.39 13.96
N PHE A 146 8.69 -3.34 15.27
CA PHE A 146 10.06 -3.57 15.74
C PHE A 146 10.50 -5.02 15.52
N VAL A 147 9.62 -6.00 15.74
CA VAL A 147 9.91 -7.41 15.41
C VAL A 147 10.14 -7.57 13.91
N ALA A 148 9.29 -6.98 13.07
CA ALA A 148 9.47 -7.01 11.62
C ALA A 148 10.78 -6.33 11.19
N LEU A 149 11.17 -5.24 11.85
CA LEU A 149 12.42 -4.54 11.59
C LEU A 149 13.65 -5.36 12.00
N LEU A 150 13.58 -6.04 13.15
CA LEU A 150 14.63 -6.95 13.62
C LEU A 150 14.79 -8.13 12.64
N VAL A 151 13.70 -8.84 12.33
CA VAL A 151 13.74 -9.98 11.39
C VAL A 151 14.22 -9.51 10.02
N GLY A 152 13.69 -8.39 9.53
CA GLY A 152 14.13 -7.77 8.29
C GLY A 152 15.64 -7.50 8.26
N SER A 153 16.19 -6.91 9.32
CA SER A 153 17.62 -6.62 9.41
C SER A 153 18.50 -7.87 9.37
N VAL A 154 18.05 -8.98 9.96
CA VAL A 154 18.75 -10.27 9.91
C VAL A 154 18.76 -10.82 8.48
N VAL A 155 17.62 -10.79 7.80
CA VAL A 155 17.52 -11.24 6.40
C VAL A 155 18.39 -10.37 5.48
N TRP A 156 18.40 -9.05 5.68
CA TRP A 156 19.31 -8.14 4.97
C TRP A 156 20.78 -8.51 5.18
N GLY A 157 21.20 -8.83 6.41
CA GLY A 157 22.54 -9.30 6.69
C GLY A 157 22.92 -10.55 5.90
N ILE A 158 22.01 -11.54 5.86
CA ILE A 158 22.22 -12.78 5.09
C ILE A 158 22.33 -12.48 3.58
N LEU A 159 21.44 -11.64 3.04
CA LEU A 159 21.45 -11.28 1.61
C LEU A 159 22.73 -10.55 1.22
N LEU A 160 23.23 -9.65 2.07
CA LEU A 160 24.50 -8.97 1.83
C LEU A 160 25.67 -9.96 1.82
N THR A 161 25.72 -10.92 2.75
CA THR A 161 26.77 -11.97 2.72
C THR A 161 26.68 -12.94 1.56
N ALA A 162 25.50 -13.09 0.93
CA ALA A 162 25.34 -13.94 -0.23
C ALA A 162 25.78 -13.26 -1.55
N VAL A 163 25.96 -11.94 -1.53
CA VAL A 163 26.26 -11.11 -2.70
C VAL A 163 27.74 -10.68 -2.76
N PHE A 164 28.46 -10.74 -1.63
CA PHE A 164 29.90 -10.45 -1.51
C PHE A 164 30.68 -11.71 -1.13
#